data_AF-A0A3D3PI56-F1
#
_entry.id   AF-A0A3D3PI56-F1
#
_cell.length_a   1.000
_cell.length_b   1.000
_cell.length_c   1.000
_cell.angle_alpha   90.00
_cell.angle_beta   90.00
_cell.angle_gamma   90.00
#
_symmetry.space_group_name_H-M   'P 1'
#
loop_
_entity.id
_entity.type
_entity.pdbx_description
1 polymer ?
#
loop_
_entity_poly.entity_id
_entity_poly.type
_entity_poly.pdbx_seq_one_letter_code
_entity_poly.pdbx_strand_id
1 'polypeptide(L)'
;MQIESMFCDFNCYIGLLGYIDMAKSTERKEWAQRWQKIADKYLQSMNVYYPTTISPWGDVWNPHKTADWVYGHATLAPACIGMDYWGYDVMNKLPAGWADRTRRTYKMQLTKNLPAGAATAGIGYGQGYITEAALLTDNMKVASLTTDWMAKICFAPRLQHPYRVPEGSVVESDGSIWRRWGDLGNLYQLAEVVYTIQLIIGIDDIQAKQLVLMPRMPLSWKKIEVSEWPVRTFSENTSQMFNIAMSMVKNESGYSVVLKSEKAIDKGKIRVGPFEASAKSIKITSNGSRVTDKLFESGDSKWVWVDFGDGKTKMFKIIVKVL
;
A
#
# COMPACT_ATOMS: atom_id res chain seq x y z
N MET A 1 1.85 -6.85 -33.23
CA MET A 1 2.90 -7.42 -32.36
C MET A 1 2.35 -7.33 -30.95
N GLN A 2 2.23 -8.43 -30.21
CA GLN A 2 1.72 -8.40 -28.84
C GLN A 2 2.77 -7.70 -27.96
N ILE A 3 2.39 -6.62 -27.29
CA ILE A 3 3.28 -5.89 -26.39
C ILE A 3 3.23 -6.58 -25.03
N GLU A 4 4.38 -7.05 -24.55
CA GLU A 4 4.47 -7.63 -23.21
C GLU A 4 4.14 -6.58 -22.15
N SER A 5 3.39 -7.00 -21.13
CA SER A 5 2.87 -6.09 -20.10
C SER A 5 3.62 -6.27 -18.79
N MET A 6 4.14 -5.16 -18.27
CA MET A 6 4.80 -5.14 -16.96
C MET A 6 3.90 -5.67 -15.84
N PHE A 7 2.59 -5.41 -15.94
CA PHE A 7 1.60 -5.96 -15.00
C PHE A 7 1.58 -7.50 -15.04
N CYS A 8 1.46 -8.09 -16.22
CA CYS A 8 1.39 -9.55 -16.37
C CYS A 8 2.68 -10.21 -15.92
N ASP A 9 3.81 -9.69 -16.39
CA ASP A 9 5.11 -10.30 -16.11
C ASP A 9 5.47 -10.18 -14.63
N PHE A 10 5.19 -9.04 -14.01
CA PHE A 10 5.47 -8.88 -12.59
C PHE A 10 4.63 -9.81 -11.71
N ASN A 11 3.37 -10.08 -12.08
CA ASN A 11 2.57 -11.12 -11.42
C ASN A 11 3.21 -12.50 -11.56
N CYS A 12 3.68 -12.87 -12.76
CA CYS A 12 4.37 -14.14 -12.98
C CYS A 12 5.64 -14.26 -12.12
N TYR A 13 6.40 -13.16 -11.99
CA TYR A 13 7.57 -13.10 -11.12
C TYR A 13 7.22 -13.33 -9.65
N ILE A 14 6.22 -12.63 -9.13
CA ILE A 14 5.75 -12.81 -7.75
C ILE A 14 5.25 -14.24 -7.53
N GLY A 15 4.49 -14.79 -8.48
CA GLY A 15 4.03 -16.18 -8.43
C GLY A 15 5.21 -17.16 -8.29
N LEU A 16 6.28 -16.97 -9.04
CA LEU A 16 7.50 -17.77 -8.92
C LEU A 16 8.13 -17.66 -7.52
N LEU A 17 8.19 -16.46 -6.94
CA LEU A 17 8.68 -16.28 -5.56
C LEU A 17 7.82 -17.03 -4.54
N GLY A 18 6.49 -16.96 -4.67
CA GLY A 18 5.57 -17.73 -3.85
C GLY A 18 5.77 -19.23 -3.97
N TYR A 19 5.94 -19.75 -5.20
CA TYR A 19 6.27 -21.16 -5.43
C TYR A 19 7.60 -21.58 -4.80
N ILE A 20 8.62 -20.73 -4.86
CA ILE A 20 9.92 -20.96 -4.22
C ILE A 20 9.73 -21.10 -2.70
N ASP A 21 8.95 -20.22 -2.08
CA ASP A 21 8.70 -20.28 -0.63
C ASP A 21 7.90 -21.52 -0.22
N MET A 22 6.90 -21.92 -1.00
CA MET A 22 6.16 -23.17 -0.78
C MET A 22 7.05 -24.41 -0.95
N ALA A 23 7.96 -24.41 -1.92
CA ALA A 23 8.92 -25.51 -2.06
C ALA A 23 9.89 -25.57 -0.88
N LYS A 24 10.37 -24.41 -0.38
CA LYS A 24 11.24 -24.35 0.79
C LYS A 24 10.52 -24.83 2.05
N SER A 25 9.26 -24.44 2.26
CA SER A 25 8.49 -24.82 3.45
C SER A 25 8.13 -26.32 3.48
N THR A 26 8.16 -26.99 2.33
CA THR A 26 7.93 -28.43 2.18
C THR A 26 9.20 -29.23 1.91
N GLU A 27 10.38 -28.62 2.16
CA GLU A 27 11.71 -29.23 2.00
C GLU A 27 12.04 -29.73 0.58
N ARG A 28 11.31 -29.28 -0.45
CA ARG A 28 11.50 -29.61 -1.86
C ARG A 28 12.63 -28.77 -2.49
N LYS A 29 13.86 -28.98 -2.01
CA LYS A 29 15.04 -28.16 -2.35
C LYS A 29 15.32 -28.05 -3.84
N GLU A 30 15.19 -29.13 -4.61
CA GLU A 30 15.44 -29.13 -6.06
C GLU A 30 14.45 -28.24 -6.83
N TRP A 31 13.17 -28.27 -6.44
CA TRP A 31 12.14 -27.42 -7.02
C TRP A 31 12.37 -25.95 -6.71
N ALA A 32 12.67 -25.64 -5.45
CA ALA A 32 13.05 -24.29 -5.03
C ALA A 32 14.25 -23.76 -5.83
N GLN A 33 15.31 -24.57 -6.00
CA GLN A 33 16.48 -24.17 -6.78
C GLN A 33 16.16 -23.97 -8.26
N ARG A 34 15.35 -24.85 -8.86
CA ARG A 34 14.93 -24.72 -10.26
C ARG A 34 14.12 -23.44 -10.49
N TRP A 35 13.12 -23.17 -9.65
CA TRP A 35 12.30 -21.97 -9.76
C TRP A 35 13.08 -20.70 -9.44
N GLN A 36 14.04 -20.75 -8.50
CA GLN A 36 14.94 -19.63 -8.24
C GLN A 36 15.72 -19.23 -9.50
N LYS A 37 16.31 -20.19 -10.20
CA LYS A 37 17.02 -19.91 -11.47
C LYS A 37 16.11 -19.27 -12.52
N ILE A 38 14.85 -19.67 -12.58
CA ILE A 38 13.85 -19.08 -13.49
C ILE A 38 13.52 -17.66 -13.05
N ALA A 39 13.23 -17.43 -11.76
CA ALA A 39 12.94 -16.12 -11.20
C ALA A 39 14.10 -15.14 -11.42
N ASP A 40 15.35 -15.58 -11.24
CA ASP A 40 16.54 -14.77 -11.47
C ASP A 40 16.66 -14.34 -12.95
N LYS A 41 16.45 -15.29 -13.88
CA LYS A 41 16.43 -14.99 -15.32
C LYS A 41 15.29 -14.05 -15.69
N TYR A 42 14.13 -14.22 -15.05
CA TYR A 42 12.96 -13.38 -15.26
C TYR A 42 13.23 -11.95 -14.79
N LEU A 43 13.78 -11.80 -13.58
CA LEU A 43 14.20 -10.51 -13.02
C LEU A 43 15.23 -9.80 -13.91
N GLN A 44 16.23 -10.52 -14.41
CA GLN A 44 17.20 -9.97 -15.38
C GLN A 44 16.50 -9.47 -16.65
N SER A 45 15.58 -10.26 -17.21
CA SER A 45 14.84 -9.90 -18.42
C SER A 45 13.96 -8.66 -18.21
N MET A 46 13.25 -8.60 -17.08
CA MET A 46 12.42 -7.44 -16.72
C MET A 46 13.27 -6.16 -16.56
N ASN A 47 14.47 -6.26 -15.98
CA ASN A 47 15.40 -5.14 -15.83
C ASN A 47 15.95 -4.60 -17.16
N VAL A 48 15.98 -5.42 -18.20
CA VAL A 48 16.39 -5.01 -19.55
C VAL A 48 15.22 -4.47 -20.35
N TYR A 49 14.07 -5.14 -20.28
CA TYR A 49 12.94 -4.82 -21.14
C TYR A 49 12.11 -3.64 -20.65
N TYR A 50 11.68 -3.60 -19.39
CA TYR A 50 10.67 -2.62 -18.95
C TYR A 50 11.17 -1.19 -18.71
N PRO A 51 12.41 -0.94 -18.27
CA PRO A 51 12.88 0.42 -18.08
C PRO A 51 13.02 1.21 -19.38
N THR A 52 12.95 2.53 -19.26
CA THR A 52 13.29 3.49 -20.31
C THR A 52 13.75 4.80 -19.65
N THR A 53 14.31 5.71 -20.43
CA THR A 53 14.67 7.05 -19.95
C THR A 53 13.76 8.09 -20.60
N ILE A 54 13.04 8.86 -19.79
CA ILE A 54 12.12 9.91 -20.25
C ILE A 54 12.49 11.22 -19.56
N SER A 55 12.76 12.28 -20.31
CA SER A 55 13.00 13.63 -19.74
C SER A 55 11.67 14.25 -19.26
N PRO A 56 11.61 14.94 -18.11
CA PRO A 56 12.70 15.23 -17.16
C PRO A 56 12.88 14.16 -16.05
N TRP A 57 12.16 13.04 -16.14
CA TRP A 57 12.03 12.05 -15.06
C TRP A 57 13.19 11.07 -14.94
N GLY A 58 14.02 10.91 -15.97
CA GLY A 58 15.14 9.97 -15.99
C GLY A 58 14.68 8.52 -16.16
N ASP A 59 15.31 7.60 -15.45
CA ASP A 59 15.02 6.16 -15.48
C ASP A 59 13.64 5.85 -14.86
N VAL A 60 12.70 5.44 -15.70
CA VAL A 60 11.31 5.11 -15.35
C VAL A 60 10.90 3.77 -15.96
N TRP A 61 9.82 3.20 -15.46
CA TRP A 61 9.14 2.12 -16.16
C TRP A 61 8.49 2.66 -17.43
N ASN A 62 8.65 1.96 -18.54
CA ASN A 62 8.17 2.41 -19.83
C ASN A 62 6.63 2.40 -19.88
N PRO A 63 5.97 3.56 -19.96
CA PRO A 63 4.51 3.65 -19.90
C PRO A 63 3.81 3.05 -21.12
N HIS A 64 4.55 2.68 -22.17
CA HIS A 64 4.04 1.98 -23.35
C HIS A 64 4.11 0.45 -23.23
N LYS A 65 4.76 -0.09 -22.19
CA LYS A 65 4.91 -1.55 -21.97
C LYS A 65 3.88 -2.09 -21.00
N THR A 66 2.62 -1.74 -21.27
CA THR A 66 1.45 -2.07 -20.45
C THR A 66 0.35 -2.69 -21.30
N ALA A 67 0.66 -3.48 -22.32
CA ALA A 67 -0.31 -4.07 -23.25
C ALA A 67 -1.39 -3.09 -23.77
N ASP A 68 -0.97 -1.88 -24.15
CA ASP A 68 -1.84 -0.81 -24.69
C ASP A 68 -2.96 -0.31 -23.76
N TRP A 69 -2.88 -0.59 -22.46
CA TRP A 69 -3.76 0.04 -21.48
C TRP A 69 -3.48 1.55 -21.43
N VAL A 70 -4.49 2.35 -21.78
CA VAL A 70 -4.39 3.73 -22.33
C VAL A 70 -3.69 4.76 -21.41
N TYR A 71 -3.41 4.43 -20.15
CA TYR A 71 -2.92 5.38 -19.14
C TYR A 71 -1.52 5.06 -18.60
N GLY A 72 -1.03 3.84 -18.86
CA GLY A 72 0.28 3.36 -18.39
C GLY A 72 0.35 3.10 -16.87
N HIS A 73 -0.71 3.32 -16.09
CA HIS A 73 -0.72 3.14 -14.64
C HIS A 73 -0.35 1.74 -14.17
N ALA A 74 -0.58 0.73 -15.01
CA ALA A 74 -0.09 -0.64 -14.82
C ALA A 74 1.44 -0.73 -14.60
N THR A 75 2.25 0.26 -15.00
CA THR A 75 3.67 0.30 -14.63
C THR A 75 3.93 0.60 -13.15
N LEU A 76 2.88 0.80 -12.34
CA LEU A 76 2.98 0.87 -10.87
C LEU A 76 2.80 -0.50 -10.20
N ALA A 77 2.63 -1.57 -10.98
CA ALA A 77 2.53 -2.95 -10.51
C ALA A 77 3.61 -3.33 -9.46
N PRO A 78 4.89 -2.92 -9.57
CA PRO A 78 5.89 -3.18 -8.53
C PRO A 78 5.45 -2.78 -7.13
N ALA A 79 4.84 -1.61 -6.98
CA ALA A 79 4.31 -1.21 -5.69
C ALA A 79 2.98 -1.93 -5.39
N CYS A 80 2.00 -1.79 -6.28
CA CYS A 80 0.61 -2.15 -5.99
C CYS A 80 0.38 -3.66 -5.91
N ILE A 81 1.13 -4.47 -6.65
CA ILE A 81 1.05 -5.94 -6.61
C ILE A 81 2.14 -6.51 -5.70
N GLY A 82 3.29 -5.82 -5.58
CA GLY A 82 4.38 -6.29 -4.75
C GLY A 82 3.98 -6.40 -3.28
N MET A 83 3.00 -5.62 -2.83
CA MET A 83 2.48 -5.69 -1.48
C MET A 83 1.84 -7.04 -1.14
N ASP A 84 1.31 -7.79 -2.12
CA ASP A 84 0.70 -9.10 -1.88
C ASP A 84 1.71 -10.17 -1.46
N TYR A 85 2.99 -9.98 -1.82
CA TYR A 85 4.07 -10.89 -1.45
C TYR A 85 4.95 -10.34 -0.33
N TRP A 86 5.26 -9.05 -0.37
CA TRP A 86 6.19 -8.41 0.58
C TRP A 86 5.49 -7.68 1.73
N GLY A 87 4.16 -7.51 1.68
CA GLY A 87 3.42 -6.69 2.63
C GLY A 87 3.54 -5.18 2.34
N TYR A 88 2.99 -4.36 3.23
CA TYR A 88 2.82 -2.92 3.03
C TYR A 88 4.11 -2.10 3.14
N ASP A 89 5.23 -2.74 3.47
CA ASP A 89 6.59 -2.20 3.41
C ASP A 89 7.30 -2.54 2.08
N VAL A 90 6.51 -2.84 1.04
CA VAL A 90 6.97 -3.28 -0.30
C VAL A 90 8.11 -2.43 -0.86
N MET A 91 8.03 -1.10 -0.72
CA MET A 91 9.03 -0.20 -1.30
C MET A 91 10.44 -0.41 -0.74
N ASN A 92 10.58 -1.00 0.45
CA ASN A 92 11.87 -1.36 1.05
C ASN A 92 12.31 -2.80 0.74
N LYS A 93 11.46 -3.59 0.08
CA LYS A 93 11.66 -5.01 -0.22
C LYS A 93 11.76 -5.31 -1.73
N LEU A 94 11.46 -4.33 -2.56
CA LEU A 94 11.60 -4.44 -4.00
C LEU A 94 13.06 -4.73 -4.42
N PRO A 95 13.27 -5.36 -5.59
CA PRO A 95 14.61 -5.55 -6.15
C PRO A 95 15.40 -4.23 -6.25
N ALA A 96 16.73 -4.34 -6.22
CA ALA A 96 17.61 -3.18 -6.23
C ALA A 96 17.29 -2.20 -7.37
N GLY A 97 17.15 -0.91 -7.02
CA GLY A 97 16.83 0.18 -7.95
C GLY A 97 15.35 0.29 -8.36
N TRP A 98 14.51 -0.73 -8.11
CA TRP A 98 13.11 -0.71 -8.51
C TRP A 98 12.30 0.31 -7.72
N ALA A 99 12.57 0.47 -6.42
CA ALA A 99 11.88 1.44 -5.58
C ALA A 99 12.01 2.87 -6.15
N ASP A 100 13.21 3.29 -6.53
CA ASP A 100 13.46 4.62 -7.09
C ASP A 100 12.87 4.78 -8.49
N ARG A 101 12.98 3.76 -9.33
CA ARG A 101 12.33 3.75 -10.65
C ARG A 101 10.81 3.88 -10.53
N THR A 102 10.19 3.15 -9.60
CA THR A 102 8.75 3.23 -9.32
C THR A 102 8.37 4.61 -8.80
N ARG A 103 9.14 5.22 -7.89
CA ARG A 103 8.89 6.60 -7.43
C ARG A 103 8.96 7.63 -8.57
N ARG A 104 9.94 7.52 -9.47
CA ARG A 104 10.05 8.41 -10.64
C ARG A 104 8.90 8.20 -11.62
N THR A 105 8.53 6.94 -11.88
CA THR A 105 7.39 6.56 -12.72
C THR A 105 6.09 7.11 -12.17
N TYR A 106 5.86 6.98 -10.86
CA TYR A 106 4.70 7.53 -10.18
C TYR A 106 4.61 9.06 -10.35
N LYS A 107 5.71 9.79 -10.11
CA LYS A 107 5.76 11.25 -10.33
C LYS A 107 5.42 11.64 -11.78
N MET A 108 5.95 10.90 -12.75
CA MET A 108 5.62 11.09 -14.17
C MET A 108 4.13 10.86 -14.46
N GLN A 109 3.52 9.85 -13.86
CA GLN A 109 2.10 9.55 -14.11
C GLN A 109 1.16 10.56 -13.47
N LEU A 110 1.51 11.13 -12.32
CA LEU A 110 0.71 12.18 -11.68
C LEU A 110 0.46 13.39 -12.58
N THR A 111 1.38 13.69 -13.52
CA THR A 111 1.22 14.85 -14.42
C THR A 111 0.21 14.62 -15.53
N LYS A 112 -0.32 13.40 -15.67
CA LYS A 112 -1.32 13.06 -16.70
C LYS A 112 -2.76 13.32 -16.24
N ASN A 113 -2.97 13.54 -14.94
CA ASN A 113 -4.30 13.62 -14.35
C ASN A 113 -4.79 15.07 -14.35
N LEU A 114 -5.91 15.30 -15.04
CA LEU A 114 -6.63 16.57 -15.06
C LEU A 114 -8.10 16.30 -14.72
N PRO A 115 -8.61 16.77 -13.56
CA PRO A 115 -7.93 17.56 -12.53
C PRO A 115 -6.87 16.75 -11.75
N ALA A 116 -5.98 17.45 -11.06
CA ALA A 116 -4.92 16.81 -10.27
C ALA A 116 -5.50 15.80 -9.27
N GLY A 117 -4.94 14.59 -9.28
CA GLY A 117 -5.36 13.48 -8.41
C GLY A 117 -6.58 12.68 -8.89
N ALA A 118 -7.23 13.09 -9.98
CA ALA A 118 -8.31 12.32 -10.60
C ALA A 118 -7.77 11.47 -11.75
N ALA A 119 -7.47 10.19 -11.48
CA ALA A 119 -7.13 9.20 -12.50
C ALA A 119 -8.40 8.45 -12.92
N THR A 120 -9.14 9.06 -13.84
CA THR A 120 -10.55 8.78 -14.07
C THR A 120 -10.82 7.52 -14.89
N ALA A 121 -9.80 6.97 -15.55
CA ALA A 121 -10.00 5.88 -16.48
C ALA A 121 -9.54 4.54 -15.91
N GLY A 122 -10.51 3.63 -15.73
CA GLY A 122 -10.31 2.43 -14.93
C GLY A 122 -10.16 2.81 -13.46
N ILE A 123 -11.18 2.66 -12.61
CA ILE A 123 -11.05 3.01 -11.20
C ILE A 123 -10.01 2.13 -10.50
N GLY A 124 -9.86 0.87 -10.85
CA GLY A 124 -8.84 -0.01 -10.33
C GLY A 124 -7.46 0.33 -10.86
N TYR A 125 -7.21 0.09 -12.15
CA TYR A 125 -5.91 0.34 -12.77
C TYR A 125 -5.49 1.82 -12.78
N GLY A 126 -6.43 2.76 -12.68
CA GLY A 126 -6.20 4.19 -12.67
C GLY A 126 -6.22 4.75 -11.25
N GLN A 127 -7.41 5.10 -10.75
CA GLN A 127 -7.56 5.77 -9.45
C GLN A 127 -6.98 4.95 -8.29
N GLY A 128 -7.22 3.64 -8.26
CA GLY A 128 -6.72 2.70 -7.27
C GLY A 128 -5.20 2.72 -7.28
N TYR A 129 -4.56 2.34 -8.39
CA TYR A 129 -3.10 2.28 -8.49
C TYR A 129 -2.41 3.61 -8.18
N ILE A 130 -2.97 4.74 -8.61
CA ILE A 130 -2.42 6.06 -8.25
C ILE A 130 -2.54 6.33 -6.75
N THR A 131 -3.68 6.01 -6.14
CA THR A 131 -3.90 6.21 -4.70
C THR A 131 -3.04 5.25 -3.87
N GLU A 132 -2.97 3.99 -4.26
CA GLU A 132 -2.15 2.94 -3.63
C GLU A 132 -0.67 3.26 -3.75
N ALA A 133 -0.18 3.68 -4.92
CA ALA A 133 1.21 4.11 -5.06
C ALA A 133 1.50 5.36 -4.21
N ALA A 134 0.57 6.31 -4.09
CA ALA A 134 0.71 7.46 -3.19
C ALA A 134 0.87 7.00 -1.74
N LEU A 135 0.04 6.06 -1.29
CA LEU A 135 0.10 5.45 0.04
C LEU A 135 1.43 4.70 0.25
N LEU A 136 1.78 3.78 -0.65
CA LEU A 136 2.97 2.93 -0.53
C LEU A 136 4.29 3.71 -0.62
N THR A 137 4.28 4.88 -1.29
CA THR A 137 5.42 5.81 -1.33
C THR A 137 5.38 6.89 -0.25
N ASP A 138 4.39 6.83 0.65
CA ASP A 138 4.17 7.76 1.76
C ASP A 138 4.06 9.23 1.31
N ASN A 139 3.51 9.47 0.13
CA ASN A 139 3.20 10.81 -0.38
C ASN A 139 1.79 11.21 0.08
N MET A 140 1.68 11.57 1.35
CA MET A 140 0.40 11.67 2.05
C MET A 140 -0.45 12.86 1.63
N LYS A 141 0.14 13.94 1.10
CA LYS A 141 -0.63 15.02 0.48
C LYS A 141 -1.38 14.52 -0.74
N VAL A 142 -0.70 13.79 -1.62
CA VAL A 142 -1.33 13.21 -2.82
C VAL A 142 -2.25 12.05 -2.45
N ALA A 143 -1.88 11.20 -1.50
CA ALA A 143 -2.72 10.10 -1.04
C ALA A 143 -4.05 10.61 -0.48
N SER A 144 -4.04 11.72 0.27
CA SER A 144 -5.27 12.34 0.78
C SER A 144 -6.15 12.87 -0.36
N LEU A 145 -5.55 13.62 -1.30
CA LEU A 145 -6.27 14.17 -2.45
C LEU A 145 -6.89 13.07 -3.34
N THR A 146 -6.13 12.01 -3.61
CA THR A 146 -6.55 10.90 -4.48
C THR A 146 -7.58 10.02 -3.79
N THR A 147 -7.50 9.83 -2.46
CA THR A 147 -8.54 9.17 -1.67
C THR A 147 -9.87 9.95 -1.73
N ASP A 148 -9.83 11.28 -1.61
CA ASP A 148 -11.03 12.11 -1.74
C ASP A 148 -11.64 12.02 -3.14
N TRP A 149 -10.81 11.99 -4.19
CA TRP A 149 -11.27 11.78 -5.56
C TRP A 149 -11.91 10.40 -5.75
N MET A 150 -11.28 9.36 -5.24
CA MET A 150 -11.82 8.00 -5.29
C MET A 150 -13.21 7.93 -4.64
N ALA A 151 -13.38 8.56 -3.47
CA ALA A 151 -14.68 8.64 -2.80
C ALA A 151 -15.72 9.41 -3.64
N LYS A 152 -15.37 10.56 -4.21
CA LYS A 152 -16.26 11.36 -5.07
C LYS A 152 -16.70 10.58 -6.32
N ILE A 153 -15.79 9.85 -6.95
CA ILE A 153 -16.08 9.08 -8.15
C ILE A 153 -17.00 7.89 -7.84
N CYS A 154 -16.82 7.25 -6.68
CA CYS A 154 -17.69 6.17 -6.24
C CYS A 154 -19.06 6.67 -5.76
N PHE A 155 -19.16 7.94 -5.35
CA PHE A 155 -20.36 8.50 -4.74
C PHE A 155 -21.41 8.97 -5.76
N ALA A 156 -22.63 8.46 -5.63
CA ALA A 156 -23.80 8.77 -6.42
C ALA A 156 -25.04 8.89 -5.49
N PRO A 157 -25.26 10.06 -4.85
CA PRO A 157 -26.19 10.21 -3.73
C PRO A 157 -27.66 9.90 -4.08
N ARG A 158 -28.04 9.99 -5.35
CA ARG A 158 -29.42 9.74 -5.81
C ARG A 158 -29.71 8.26 -6.08
N LEU A 159 -28.74 7.37 -5.88
CA LEU A 159 -28.92 5.93 -6.04
C LEU A 159 -29.10 5.23 -4.70
N GLN A 160 -29.88 4.15 -4.69
CA GLN A 160 -30.11 3.30 -3.51
C GLN A 160 -28.80 2.79 -2.87
N HIS A 161 -27.77 2.55 -3.68
CA HIS A 161 -26.44 2.15 -3.23
C HIS A 161 -25.43 3.20 -3.72
N PRO A 162 -25.21 4.27 -2.95
CA PRO A 162 -24.55 5.46 -3.45
C PRO A 162 -23.03 5.28 -3.59
N TYR A 163 -22.42 4.19 -3.13
CA TYR A 163 -20.96 3.97 -3.19
C TYR A 163 -20.55 2.84 -4.15
N ARG A 164 -21.37 2.52 -5.16
CA ARG A 164 -20.99 1.53 -6.17
C ARG A 164 -19.80 2.04 -6.99
N VAL A 165 -18.69 1.33 -6.91
CA VAL A 165 -17.48 1.58 -7.69
C VAL A 165 -17.77 1.42 -9.17
N PRO A 166 -17.58 2.46 -10.01
CA PRO A 166 -17.72 2.33 -11.45
C PRO A 166 -16.46 1.74 -12.08
N GLU A 167 -16.54 1.30 -13.33
CA GLU A 167 -15.37 0.96 -14.13
C GLU A 167 -14.53 2.19 -14.43
N GLY A 168 -15.17 3.32 -14.71
CA GLY A 168 -14.46 4.57 -14.90
C GLY A 168 -15.34 5.79 -14.65
N SER A 169 -14.71 6.94 -14.78
CA SER A 169 -15.36 8.22 -14.82
C SER A 169 -14.81 9.07 -15.97
N VAL A 170 -15.59 10.07 -16.34
CA VAL A 170 -15.12 11.23 -17.10
C VAL A 170 -15.30 12.41 -16.17
N VAL A 171 -14.26 13.20 -16.00
CA VAL A 171 -14.26 14.40 -15.16
C VAL A 171 -13.76 15.54 -16.05
N GLU A 172 -14.50 16.65 -16.08
CA GLU A 172 -14.04 17.87 -16.76
C GLU A 172 -12.74 18.36 -16.12
N SER A 173 -11.88 19.04 -16.88
CA SER A 173 -10.55 19.44 -16.41
C SER A 173 -10.58 20.35 -15.17
N ASP A 174 -11.67 21.09 -14.97
CA ASP A 174 -11.90 21.94 -13.79
C ASP A 174 -12.55 21.21 -12.60
N GLY A 175 -12.90 19.93 -12.78
CA GLY A 175 -13.55 19.09 -11.77
C GLY A 175 -15.03 19.39 -11.54
N SER A 176 -15.65 20.28 -12.32
CA SER A 176 -17.02 20.77 -12.10
C SER A 176 -18.09 19.73 -12.45
N ILE A 177 -17.83 18.90 -13.45
CA ILE A 177 -18.73 17.87 -13.94
C ILE A 177 -17.99 16.54 -13.91
N TRP A 178 -18.63 15.52 -13.34
CA TRP A 178 -18.19 14.15 -13.53
C TRP A 178 -19.35 13.21 -13.81
N ARG A 179 -19.08 12.23 -14.68
CA ARG A 179 -20.00 11.15 -15.03
C ARG A 179 -19.28 9.82 -14.87
N ARG A 180 -19.96 8.84 -14.29
CA ARG A 180 -19.50 7.45 -14.23
C ARG A 180 -19.84 6.70 -15.51
N TRP A 181 -19.00 5.76 -15.92
CA TRP A 181 -19.22 4.91 -17.08
C TRP A 181 -18.74 3.47 -16.83
N GLY A 182 -19.12 2.58 -17.76
CA GLY A 182 -18.80 1.15 -17.72
C GLY A 182 -19.55 0.39 -16.63
N ASP A 183 -19.04 -0.78 -16.28
CA ASP A 183 -19.68 -1.69 -15.34
C ASP A 183 -19.66 -1.14 -13.91
N LEU A 184 -20.82 -1.15 -13.24
CA LEU A 184 -20.95 -0.72 -11.85
C LEU A 184 -20.81 -1.91 -10.90
N GLY A 185 -19.79 -1.89 -10.04
CA GLY A 185 -19.52 -2.95 -9.08
C GLY A 185 -18.79 -4.15 -9.67
N ASN A 186 -18.10 -3.97 -10.81
CA ASN A 186 -17.17 -4.98 -11.30
C ASN A 186 -16.13 -5.29 -10.21
N LEU A 187 -15.92 -6.57 -9.95
CA LEU A 187 -15.10 -7.04 -8.82
C LEU A 187 -13.66 -6.56 -8.90
N TYR A 188 -13.08 -6.41 -10.09
CA TYR A 188 -11.72 -5.91 -10.23
C TYR A 188 -11.61 -4.47 -9.72
N GLN A 189 -12.50 -3.60 -10.19
CA GLN A 189 -12.52 -2.18 -9.84
C GLN A 189 -12.81 -2.00 -8.34
N LEU A 190 -13.77 -2.79 -7.83
CA LEU A 190 -14.12 -2.80 -6.42
C LEU A 190 -12.95 -3.30 -5.54
N ALA A 191 -12.22 -4.33 -5.98
CA ALA A 191 -11.12 -4.90 -5.22
C ALA A 191 -10.03 -3.87 -4.94
N GLU A 192 -9.62 -3.08 -5.94
CA GLU A 192 -8.58 -2.04 -5.76
C GLU A 192 -9.07 -0.90 -4.82
N VAL A 193 -10.34 -0.51 -4.89
CA VAL A 193 -10.90 0.45 -3.92
C VAL A 193 -10.86 -0.12 -2.50
N VAL A 194 -11.20 -1.40 -2.33
CA VAL A 194 -11.13 -2.08 -1.04
C VAL A 194 -9.67 -2.22 -0.57
N TYR A 195 -8.73 -2.55 -1.45
CA TYR A 195 -7.30 -2.60 -1.15
C TYR A 195 -6.74 -1.25 -0.73
N THR A 196 -7.15 -0.17 -1.39
CA THR A 196 -6.80 1.18 -0.97
C THR A 196 -7.26 1.46 0.46
N ILE A 197 -8.48 1.05 0.83
CA ILE A 197 -8.99 1.17 2.21
C ILE A 197 -8.16 0.32 3.18
N GLN A 198 -7.82 -0.91 2.79
CA GLN A 198 -6.96 -1.81 3.59
C GLN A 198 -5.56 -1.23 3.81
N LEU A 199 -4.96 -0.58 2.81
CA LEU A 199 -3.69 0.11 2.92
C LEU A 199 -3.73 1.33 3.84
N ILE A 200 -4.85 2.08 3.83
CA ILE A 200 -5.08 3.19 4.77
C ILE A 200 -5.12 2.67 6.20
N ILE A 201 -5.87 1.58 6.44
CA ILE A 201 -5.95 0.90 7.74
C ILE A 201 -4.56 0.39 8.14
N GLY A 202 -3.84 -0.23 7.20
CA GLY A 202 -2.44 -0.60 7.34
C GLY A 202 -2.19 -1.82 8.21
N ILE A 203 -3.13 -2.76 8.35
CA ILE A 203 -2.87 -4.04 9.02
C ILE A 203 -2.24 -5.00 8.01
N ASP A 204 -0.98 -5.38 8.22
CA ASP A 204 -0.21 -6.28 7.36
C ASP A 204 0.21 -7.55 8.12
N ASP A 205 -0.39 -8.67 7.73
CA ASP A 205 -0.19 -10.01 8.29
C ASP A 205 0.39 -11.00 7.27
N ILE A 206 0.94 -10.50 6.15
CA ILE A 206 1.56 -11.32 5.10
C ILE A 206 2.66 -12.20 5.70
N GLN A 207 3.47 -11.63 6.60
CA GLN A 207 4.55 -12.31 7.31
C GLN A 207 4.17 -12.64 8.75
N ALA A 208 3.54 -13.80 8.97
CA ALA A 208 2.95 -14.18 10.27
C ALA A 208 3.89 -14.10 11.49
N LYS A 209 5.21 -14.21 11.31
CA LYS A 209 6.19 -14.13 12.42
C LYS A 209 6.24 -12.78 13.13
N GLN A 210 5.77 -11.71 12.50
CA GLN A 210 5.69 -10.39 13.10
C GLN A 210 4.50 -9.65 12.50
N LEU A 211 3.50 -9.29 13.32
CA LEU A 211 2.41 -8.43 12.84
C LEU A 211 2.94 -7.02 12.57
N VAL A 212 2.74 -6.51 11.36
CA VAL A 212 3.20 -5.17 10.99
C VAL A 212 1.98 -4.27 10.80
N LEU A 213 1.98 -3.12 11.48
CA LEU A 213 0.95 -2.11 11.35
C LEU A 213 1.56 -0.86 10.70
N MET A 214 1.04 -0.43 9.55
CA MET A 214 1.49 0.73 8.79
C MET A 214 0.28 1.60 8.37
N PRO A 215 -0.51 2.12 9.33
CA PRO A 215 -1.64 2.99 9.00
C PRO A 215 -1.17 4.23 8.26
N ARG A 216 -1.91 4.62 7.22
CA ARG A 216 -1.63 5.78 6.37
C ARG A 216 -2.85 6.68 6.34
N MET A 217 -3.11 7.31 7.48
CA MET A 217 -4.28 8.17 7.67
C MET A 217 -4.23 9.39 6.74
N PRO A 218 -5.25 9.61 5.87
CA PRO A 218 -5.39 10.85 5.13
C PRO A 218 -5.36 12.07 6.06
N LEU A 219 -4.77 13.16 5.61
CA LEU A 219 -4.41 14.30 6.47
C LEU A 219 -5.62 14.98 7.14
N SER A 220 -6.79 14.95 6.48
CA SER A 220 -8.06 15.50 6.96
C SER A 220 -8.79 14.59 7.95
N TRP A 221 -8.40 13.32 8.05
CA TRP A 221 -9.06 12.35 8.92
C TRP A 221 -8.62 12.53 10.38
N LYS A 222 -9.53 12.19 11.29
CA LYS A 222 -9.30 12.29 12.74
C LYS A 222 -9.14 10.92 13.41
N LYS A 223 -9.66 9.86 12.80
CA LYS A 223 -9.70 8.53 13.38
C LYS A 223 -9.73 7.46 12.30
N ILE A 224 -8.99 6.38 12.52
CA ILE A 224 -9.17 5.08 11.87
C ILE A 224 -9.59 4.10 12.96
N GLU A 225 -10.65 3.34 12.71
CA GLU A 225 -11.11 2.31 13.63
C GLU A 225 -11.53 1.07 12.86
N VAL A 226 -11.10 -0.08 13.37
CA VAL A 226 -11.52 -1.40 12.88
C VAL A 226 -11.84 -2.29 14.06
N SER A 227 -12.86 -3.11 13.89
CA SER A 227 -13.30 -4.15 14.82
C SER A 227 -13.31 -5.49 14.10
N GLU A 228 -13.05 -6.57 14.85
CA GLU A 228 -13.15 -7.94 14.33
C GLU A 228 -12.32 -8.18 13.06
N TRP A 229 -11.12 -7.56 12.99
CA TRP A 229 -10.24 -7.71 11.83
C TRP A 229 -9.45 -9.02 11.96
N PRO A 230 -9.62 -9.99 11.04
CA PRO A 230 -8.88 -11.24 11.11
C PRO A 230 -7.41 -11.00 10.75
N VAL A 231 -6.50 -11.56 11.54
CA VAL A 231 -5.06 -11.55 11.24
C VAL A 231 -4.43 -12.92 11.44
N ARG A 232 -3.43 -13.23 10.62
CA ARG A 232 -2.50 -14.33 10.80
C ARG A 232 -1.22 -13.85 11.47
N THR A 233 -1.02 -14.19 12.74
CA THR A 233 0.22 -13.85 13.42
C THR A 233 0.60 -14.90 14.46
N PHE A 234 1.81 -14.78 15.01
CA PHE A 234 2.31 -15.71 16.01
C PHE A 234 1.73 -15.39 17.39
N SER A 235 1.22 -16.45 18.03
CA SER A 235 0.81 -16.49 19.43
C SER A 235 1.31 -17.81 20.02
N GLU A 236 1.96 -17.76 21.17
CA GLU A 236 2.55 -18.94 21.82
C GLU A 236 3.55 -19.68 20.90
N ASN A 237 4.33 -18.91 20.13
CA ASN A 237 5.29 -19.34 19.13
C ASN A 237 4.69 -20.16 17.95
N THR A 238 3.38 -20.07 17.74
CA THR A 238 2.69 -20.76 16.64
C THR A 238 1.90 -19.77 15.78
N SER A 239 1.86 -20.01 14.46
CA SER A 239 1.03 -19.21 13.54
C SER A 239 -0.45 -19.50 13.79
N GLN A 240 -1.21 -18.47 14.15
CA GLN A 240 -2.64 -18.59 14.46
C GLN A 240 -3.44 -17.50 13.73
N MET A 241 -4.70 -17.80 13.43
CA MET A 241 -5.70 -16.82 13.00
C MET A 241 -6.52 -16.40 14.21
N PHE A 242 -6.68 -15.09 14.42
CA PHE A 242 -7.58 -14.53 15.43
C PHE A 242 -7.89 -13.07 15.10
N ASN A 243 -8.91 -12.50 15.73
CA ASN A 243 -9.30 -11.12 15.46
C ASN A 243 -8.55 -10.10 16.32
N ILE A 244 -8.37 -8.92 15.74
CA ILE A 244 -7.91 -7.73 16.43
C ILE A 244 -8.91 -6.57 16.27
N ALA A 245 -8.82 -5.61 17.17
CA ALA A 245 -9.46 -4.31 17.03
C ALA A 245 -8.39 -3.23 17.20
N MET A 246 -8.40 -2.23 16.33
CA MET A 246 -7.45 -1.12 16.36
C MET A 246 -8.18 0.21 16.26
N SER A 247 -7.79 1.16 17.09
CA SER A 247 -8.28 2.53 17.07
C SER A 247 -7.09 3.48 17.07
N MET A 248 -6.92 4.26 16.00
CA MET A 248 -5.89 5.29 15.87
C MET A 248 -6.56 6.65 15.78
N VAL A 249 -6.25 7.54 16.71
CA VAL A 249 -6.83 8.88 16.83
C VAL A 249 -5.74 9.93 16.63
N LYS A 250 -6.00 10.89 15.75
CA LYS A 250 -5.16 12.08 15.56
C LYS A 250 -5.53 13.13 16.62
N ASN A 251 -4.54 13.53 17.40
CA ASN A 251 -4.62 14.59 18.40
C ASN A 251 -3.94 15.86 17.86
N GLU A 252 -4.04 16.98 18.56
CA GLU A 252 -3.43 18.27 18.15
C GLU A 252 -1.93 18.16 17.82
N SER A 253 -1.19 17.35 18.57
CA SER A 253 0.28 17.22 18.44
C SER A 253 0.76 15.80 18.14
N GLY A 254 -0.11 14.89 17.69
CA GLY A 254 0.33 13.53 17.33
C GLY A 254 -0.78 12.50 17.28
N TYR A 255 -0.49 11.27 17.70
CA TYR A 255 -1.42 10.13 17.57
C TYR A 255 -1.50 9.30 18.85
N SER A 256 -2.71 8.79 19.11
CA SER A 256 -2.96 7.74 20.10
C SER A 256 -3.44 6.49 19.37
N VAL A 257 -2.82 5.34 19.65
CA VAL A 257 -3.20 4.04 19.10
C VAL A 257 -3.56 3.10 20.25
N VAL A 258 -4.69 2.42 20.10
CA VAL A 258 -5.10 1.30 20.95
C VAL A 258 -5.29 0.08 20.08
N LEU A 259 -4.55 -0.99 20.37
CA LEU A 259 -4.69 -2.30 19.75
C LEU A 259 -5.21 -3.28 20.81
N LYS A 260 -6.24 -4.05 20.47
CA LYS A 260 -6.75 -5.16 21.26
C LYS A 260 -6.74 -6.42 20.42
N SER A 261 -6.42 -7.55 21.02
CA SER A 261 -6.38 -8.84 20.33
C SER A 261 -7.03 -9.94 21.17
N GLU A 262 -7.66 -10.92 20.51
CA GLU A 262 -8.26 -12.07 21.20
C GLU A 262 -7.19 -12.93 21.90
N LYS A 263 -5.99 -12.99 21.31
CA LYS A 263 -4.81 -13.72 21.80
C LYS A 263 -3.61 -12.80 21.95
N ALA A 264 -2.64 -13.20 22.78
CA ALA A 264 -1.42 -12.41 22.94
C ALA A 264 -0.58 -12.48 21.66
N ILE A 265 -0.08 -11.34 21.21
CA ILE A 265 0.76 -11.26 20.00
C ILE A 265 2.22 -11.43 20.45
N ASP A 266 2.93 -12.37 19.83
CA ASP A 266 4.32 -12.64 20.20
C ASP A 266 5.25 -11.49 19.80
N LYS A 267 5.10 -11.00 18.57
CA LYS A 267 5.89 -9.90 18.01
C LYS A 267 5.05 -9.05 17.07
N GLY A 268 5.12 -7.75 17.24
CA GLY A 268 4.55 -6.79 16.32
C GLY A 268 5.33 -5.48 16.30
N LYS A 269 5.06 -4.68 15.29
CA LYS A 269 5.56 -3.31 15.20
C LYS A 269 4.56 -2.43 14.49
N ILE A 270 4.46 -1.18 14.92
CA ILE A 270 3.60 -0.19 14.29
C ILE A 270 4.41 1.01 13.83
N ARG A 271 4.12 1.50 12.63
CA ARG A 271 4.61 2.77 12.10
C ARG A 271 3.56 3.84 12.35
N VAL A 272 3.86 4.79 13.22
CA VAL A 272 2.95 5.88 13.61
C VAL A 272 3.28 7.14 12.81
N GLY A 273 2.25 7.79 12.28
CA GLY A 273 2.30 8.99 11.46
C GLY A 273 1.02 9.11 10.62
N PRO A 274 1.00 9.92 9.55
CA PRO A 274 2.09 10.80 9.13
C PRO A 274 2.24 12.02 10.05
N PHE A 275 3.49 12.42 10.28
CA PHE A 275 3.84 13.71 10.86
C PHE A 275 4.29 14.66 9.75
N GLU A 276 4.09 15.97 9.96
CA GLU A 276 4.63 17.01 9.08
C GLU A 276 6.15 16.86 8.91
N ALA A 277 6.67 17.13 7.71
CA ALA A 277 8.10 17.05 7.41
C ALA A 277 8.95 17.97 8.31
N SER A 278 8.36 19.03 8.85
CA SER A 278 9.00 19.96 9.79
C SER A 278 9.19 19.40 11.20
N ALA A 279 8.57 18.27 11.55
CA ALA A 279 8.70 17.66 12.87
C ALA A 279 10.17 17.31 13.18
N LYS A 280 10.67 17.78 14.33
CA LYS A 280 12.09 17.63 14.72
C LYS A 280 12.31 16.56 15.78
N SER A 281 11.38 16.44 16.73
CA SER A 281 11.49 15.52 17.84
C SER A 281 10.11 15.00 18.25
N ILE A 282 10.13 13.85 18.91
CA ILE A 282 8.93 13.16 19.38
C ILE A 282 9.11 12.64 20.80
N LYS A 283 7.98 12.43 21.47
CA LYS A 283 7.86 11.67 22.70
C LYS A 283 6.94 10.49 22.46
N ILE A 284 7.43 9.29 22.76
CA ILE A 284 6.68 8.04 22.63
C ILE A 284 6.43 7.45 24.01
N THR A 285 5.19 7.06 24.26
CA THR A 285 4.80 6.26 25.42
C THR A 285 4.12 4.99 24.92
N SER A 286 4.60 3.83 25.33
CA SER A 286 4.00 2.52 25.07
C SER A 286 3.63 1.85 26.39
N ASN A 287 2.35 1.50 26.58
CA ASN A 287 1.82 0.91 27.80
C ASN A 287 2.19 1.68 29.09
N GLY A 288 2.30 3.02 29.01
CA GLY A 288 2.68 3.89 30.13
C GLY A 288 4.18 4.12 30.29
N SER A 289 5.02 3.32 29.64
CA SER A 289 6.48 3.45 29.68
C SER A 289 7.00 4.30 28.51
N ARG A 290 8.04 5.12 28.77
CA ARG A 290 8.70 5.89 27.71
C ARG A 290 9.53 4.95 26.82
N VAL A 291 9.40 5.11 25.51
CA VAL A 291 10.19 4.40 24.51
C VAL A 291 11.02 5.40 23.71
N THR A 292 12.21 4.99 23.28
CA THR A 292 13.09 5.80 22.45
C THR A 292 13.16 5.20 21.06
N ASP A 293 12.76 5.99 20.06
CA ASP A 293 12.95 5.69 18.65
C ASP A 293 13.18 7.01 17.90
N LYS A 294 13.60 6.95 16.64
CA LYS A 294 13.95 8.11 15.81
C LYS A 294 12.88 8.32 14.74
N LEU A 295 12.53 9.59 14.55
CA LEU A 295 11.82 10.00 13.35
C LEU A 295 12.65 9.63 12.12
N PHE A 296 11.98 9.09 11.11
CA PHE A 296 12.56 8.92 9.79
C PHE A 296 11.64 9.55 8.73
N GLU A 297 12.25 9.94 7.62
CA GLU A 297 11.56 10.53 6.48
C GLU A 297 11.18 9.42 5.50
N SER A 298 9.94 9.48 5.01
CA SER A 298 9.47 8.66 3.89
C SER A 298 8.41 9.43 3.13
N GLY A 299 8.58 9.52 1.81
CA GLY A 299 7.72 10.33 0.96
C GLY A 299 7.78 11.82 1.31
N ASP A 300 6.62 12.41 1.59
CA ASP A 300 6.49 13.83 1.99
C ASP A 300 6.27 14.02 3.50
N SER A 301 6.43 12.94 4.26
CA SER A 301 6.01 12.84 5.66
C SER A 301 7.10 12.23 6.55
N LYS A 302 6.95 12.39 7.86
CA LYS A 302 7.78 11.73 8.87
C LYS A 302 7.01 10.67 9.63
N TRP A 303 7.73 9.66 10.10
CA TRP A 303 7.17 8.47 10.74
C TRP A 303 8.07 8.01 11.88
N VAL A 304 7.53 7.16 12.75
CA VAL A 304 8.30 6.45 13.77
C VAL A 304 7.83 5.01 13.92
N TRP A 305 8.75 4.09 14.15
CA TRP A 305 8.42 2.71 14.51
C TRP A 305 8.26 2.57 16.03
N VAL A 306 7.35 1.70 16.44
CA VAL A 306 7.17 1.31 17.85
C VAL A 306 6.91 -0.18 17.88
N ASP A 307 7.77 -0.93 18.56
CA ASP A 307 7.56 -2.35 18.77
C ASP A 307 6.45 -2.60 19.80
N PHE A 308 5.72 -3.70 19.61
CA PHE A 308 4.73 -4.22 20.54
C PHE A 308 4.71 -5.75 20.47
N GLY A 309 3.89 -6.39 21.31
CA GLY A 309 3.87 -7.85 21.41
C GLY A 309 5.00 -8.36 22.30
N ASP A 310 4.59 -9.09 23.33
CA ASP A 310 5.46 -9.71 24.33
C ASP A 310 5.05 -11.16 24.61
N GLY A 311 4.11 -11.70 23.82
CA GLY A 311 3.49 -13.02 24.01
C GLY A 311 2.61 -13.13 25.26
N LYS A 312 2.32 -12.03 25.96
CA LYS A 312 1.57 -12.04 27.24
C LYS A 312 0.38 -11.09 27.24
N THR A 313 0.55 -9.94 26.60
CA THR A 313 -0.41 -8.84 26.65
C THR A 313 -1.34 -8.89 25.43
N LYS A 314 -2.63 -8.65 25.68
CA LYS A 314 -3.70 -8.60 24.66
C LYS A 314 -4.15 -7.18 24.31
N MET A 315 -3.56 -6.18 24.96
CA MET A 315 -3.88 -4.77 24.76
C MET A 315 -2.63 -3.91 24.75
N PHE A 316 -2.45 -3.13 23.70
CA PHE A 316 -1.33 -2.21 23.54
C PHE A 316 -1.86 -0.79 23.39
N LYS A 317 -1.28 0.15 24.14
CA LYS A 317 -1.58 1.58 24.08
C LYS A 317 -0.32 2.35 23.74
N ILE A 318 -0.33 3.02 22.60
CA ILE A 318 0.81 3.78 22.10
C ILE A 318 0.38 5.23 21.94
N ILE A 319 1.15 6.17 22.48
CA ILE A 319 0.94 7.59 22.32
C ILE A 319 2.23 8.19 21.77
N VAL A 320 2.13 8.86 20.63
CA VAL A 320 3.25 9.58 20.02
C VAL A 320 2.87 11.05 19.92
N LYS A 321 3.72 11.92 20.45
CA LYS A 321 3.56 13.39 20.40
C LYS A 321 4.79 14.03 19.76
N VAL A 322 4.58 14.94 18.83
CA VAL A 322 5.60 15.88 18.33
C VAL A 322 5.83 16.94 19.41
N LEU A 323 7.10 17.32 19.61
CA LEU A 323 7.53 18.30 20.62
C LEU A 323 7.82 19.67 20.03
#